data_AF-A0A1Z7Z050-F1
#
_entry.id   AF-A0A1Z7Z050-F1
#
_cell.length_a   1.000
_cell.length_b   1.000
_cell.length_c   1.000
_cell.angle_alpha   90.00
_cell.angle_beta   90.00
_cell.angle_gamma   90.00
#
_symmetry.space_group_name_H-M   'P 1'
#
loop_
_entity.id
_entity.type
_entity.pdbx_description
1 polymer ?
#
loop_
_entity_poly.entity_id
_entity_poly.type
_entity_poly.pdbx_seq_one_letter_code
_entity_poly.pdbx_strand_id
1 'polypeptide(L)'
;MIAMKTTFLLPLALIASLLAINTSYSQTNTSNQKLNHVIYDDNVDAPLTAKELSHIQDVYGNHMQEDILSKPQRLKDVKHILRNRIEIMELPGKDLSSFRNLSTVPLFNPYNQGVTRDVIFDPSTFNPLKYQFNFYSREGSVTYRFDNSQYLIVIKSQNPQ
;
A
#
# COMPACT_ATOMS: atom_id res chain seq x y z
N MET A 1 53.35 -68.37 -5.78
CA MET A 1 52.01 -68.91 -5.49
C MET A 1 51.02 -67.76 -5.58
N ILE A 2 49.99 -67.93 -6.39
CA ILE A 2 48.99 -66.93 -6.80
C ILE A 2 47.94 -66.72 -5.69
N ALA A 3 47.49 -65.46 -5.54
CA ALA A 3 46.19 -64.96 -5.06
C ALA A 3 46.42 -63.69 -4.20
N MET A 4 45.63 -62.61 -4.22
CA MET A 4 44.20 -62.51 -4.44
C MET A 4 43.79 -61.05 -4.71
N LYS A 5 43.01 -60.84 -5.79
CA LYS A 5 41.76 -60.04 -5.86
C LYS A 5 41.78 -58.56 -5.43
N THR A 6 41.85 -57.66 -6.40
CA THR A 6 41.52 -56.23 -6.29
C THR A 6 40.00 -56.05 -6.12
N THR A 7 39.55 -55.80 -4.89
CA THR A 7 38.21 -55.29 -4.61
C THR A 7 38.20 -53.77 -4.72
N PHE A 8 37.37 -53.27 -5.64
CA PHE A 8 37.04 -51.87 -5.84
C PHE A 8 36.56 -51.22 -4.53
N LEU A 9 37.33 -50.29 -3.98
CA LEU A 9 36.88 -49.34 -2.97
C LEU A 9 37.17 -47.96 -3.52
N LEU A 10 36.19 -47.36 -4.19
CA LEU A 10 36.15 -45.91 -4.42
C LEU A 10 35.60 -45.29 -3.13
N PRO A 11 36.41 -44.61 -2.30
CA PRO A 11 35.89 -43.95 -1.12
C PRO A 11 35.29 -42.61 -1.56
N LEU A 12 33.98 -42.46 -1.37
CA LEU A 12 33.40 -41.34 -0.62
C LEU A 12 33.81 -39.91 -1.03
N ALA A 13 34.16 -39.66 -2.29
CA ALA A 13 34.56 -38.33 -2.77
C ALA A 13 33.51 -37.64 -3.67
N LEU A 14 32.40 -38.32 -3.99
CA LEU A 14 31.39 -37.78 -4.92
C LEU A 14 30.10 -37.28 -4.26
N ILE A 15 29.95 -37.41 -2.93
CA ILE A 15 28.71 -37.02 -2.23
C ILE A 15 28.82 -35.61 -1.62
N ALA A 16 30.02 -35.03 -1.54
CA ALA A 16 30.25 -33.74 -0.91
C ALA A 16 30.04 -32.51 -1.82
N SER A 17 29.77 -32.69 -3.13
CA SER A 17 29.62 -31.56 -4.07
C SER A 17 28.18 -31.10 -4.30
N LEU A 18 27.19 -31.64 -3.57
CA LEU A 18 25.77 -31.25 -3.68
C LEU A 18 25.27 -30.31 -2.58
N LEU A 19 26.12 -29.90 -1.65
CA LEU A 19 25.82 -28.84 -0.68
C LEU A 19 26.37 -27.50 -1.21
N ALA A 20 25.90 -27.10 -2.39
CA ALA A 20 25.98 -25.70 -2.81
C ALA A 20 25.09 -24.90 -1.87
N ILE A 21 25.74 -24.32 -0.86
CA ILE A 21 25.26 -23.27 0.03
C ILE A 21 24.58 -22.18 -0.81
N ASN A 22 23.25 -22.20 -0.87
CA ASN A 22 22.46 -21.06 -1.32
C ASN A 22 22.58 -19.97 -0.25
N THR A 23 23.62 -19.14 -0.33
CA THR A 23 23.66 -17.90 0.44
C THR A 23 22.73 -16.92 -0.24
N SER A 24 21.48 -16.86 0.22
CA SER A 24 20.55 -15.81 -0.18
C SER A 24 21.01 -14.47 0.40
N TYR A 25 21.66 -13.64 -0.42
CA TYR A 25 21.90 -12.25 -0.07
C TYR A 25 20.60 -11.46 -0.28
N SER A 26 19.81 -11.29 0.77
CA SER A 26 18.78 -10.26 0.78
C SER A 26 19.44 -8.93 1.15
N GLN A 27 19.91 -8.18 0.15
CA GLN A 27 20.31 -6.79 0.35
C GLN A 27 19.11 -5.90 0.02
N THR A 28 18.34 -5.51 1.05
CA THR A 28 17.40 -4.42 0.92
C THR A 28 18.17 -3.11 1.10
N ASN A 29 18.34 -2.34 0.04
CA ASN A 29 18.81 -0.95 0.11
C ASN A 29 17.68 -0.08 0.67
N THR A 30 17.30 -0.29 1.93
CA THR A 30 16.43 0.65 2.65
C THR A 30 17.34 1.62 3.37
N SER A 31 17.44 2.83 2.86
CA SER A 31 18.02 3.97 3.59
C SER A 31 17.54 3.92 5.05
N ASN A 32 18.48 3.83 6.00
CA ASN A 32 18.27 3.81 7.46
C ASN A 32 17.73 5.17 7.97
N GLN A 33 16.71 5.72 7.32
CA GLN A 33 15.97 6.84 7.87
C GLN A 33 15.23 6.31 9.10
N LYS A 34 15.32 7.01 10.22
CA LYS A 34 14.56 6.67 11.44
C LYS A 34 13.06 6.76 11.13
N LEU A 35 12.27 5.85 11.70
CA LEU A 35 10.81 5.96 11.60
C LEU A 35 10.39 7.16 12.44
N ASN A 36 9.82 8.18 11.80
CA ASN A 36 9.20 9.30 12.50
C ASN A 36 7.88 8.81 13.11
N HIS A 37 7.57 9.30 14.31
CA HIS A 37 6.30 9.03 14.94
C HIS A 37 5.19 9.77 14.17
N VAL A 38 4.12 9.05 13.85
CA VAL A 38 2.97 9.64 13.16
C VAL A 38 2.27 10.62 14.09
N ILE A 39 2.09 11.85 13.63
CA ILE A 39 1.36 12.88 14.37
C ILE A 39 -0.10 12.81 13.93
N TYR A 40 -0.99 12.52 14.88
CA TYR A 40 -2.43 12.50 14.66
C TYR A 40 -3.06 13.75 15.24
N ASP A 41 -3.98 14.37 14.50
CA ASP A 41 -4.82 15.44 15.04
C ASP A 41 -5.89 14.86 15.97
N ASP A 42 -6.31 15.61 16.98
CA ASP A 42 -7.32 15.18 17.97
C ASP A 42 -8.64 14.72 17.34
N ASN A 43 -8.93 15.22 16.13
CA ASN A 43 -10.13 14.85 15.38
C ASN A 43 -10.20 13.36 15.08
N VAL A 44 -9.09 12.61 15.07
CA VAL A 44 -9.12 11.17 14.78
C VAL A 44 -9.69 10.36 15.93
N ASP A 45 -9.82 10.90 17.14
CA ASP A 45 -10.38 10.16 18.27
C ASP A 45 -11.92 10.22 18.29
N ALA A 46 -12.53 11.13 17.53
CA ALA A 46 -13.97 11.18 17.34
C ALA A 46 -14.51 9.93 16.60
N PRO A 47 -15.77 9.52 16.85
CA PRO A 47 -16.44 8.44 16.12
C PRO A 47 -16.43 8.62 14.61
N LEU A 48 -16.61 7.53 13.85
CA LEU A 48 -16.80 7.61 12.40
C LEU A 48 -18.09 8.37 12.08
N THR A 49 -18.02 9.24 11.08
CA THR A 49 -19.22 9.81 10.44
C THR A 49 -19.89 8.75 9.56
N ALA A 50 -21.16 8.96 9.20
CA ALA A 50 -21.87 8.08 8.28
C ALA A 50 -21.17 7.95 6.92
N LYS A 51 -20.59 9.05 6.41
CA LYS A 51 -19.83 9.05 5.15
C LYS A 51 -18.58 8.19 5.23
N GLU A 52 -17.80 8.33 6.30
CA GLU A 52 -16.58 7.52 6.48
C GLU A 52 -16.90 6.04 6.67
N LEU A 53 -17.97 5.74 7.42
CA LEU A 53 -18.45 4.37 7.57
C LEU A 53 -18.87 3.78 6.22
N SER A 54 -19.59 4.53 5.39
CA SER A 54 -19.94 4.14 4.02
C SER A 54 -18.68 3.88 3.19
N HIS A 55 -17.69 4.77 3.25
CA HIS A 55 -16.45 4.59 2.49
C HIS A 55 -15.69 3.31 2.86
N ILE A 56 -15.68 2.97 4.15
CA ILE A 56 -15.10 1.72 4.64
C ILE A 56 -15.95 0.53 4.17
N GLN A 57 -17.27 0.59 4.32
CA GLN A 57 -18.21 -0.45 3.92
C GLN A 57 -18.13 -0.76 2.42
N ASP A 58 -18.00 0.26 1.57
CA ASP A 58 -17.91 0.13 0.12
C ASP A 58 -16.69 -0.71 -0.30
N VAL A 59 -15.57 -0.55 0.42
CA VAL A 59 -14.30 -1.18 0.06
C VAL A 59 -14.10 -2.52 0.76
N TYR A 60 -14.46 -2.61 2.04
CA TYR A 60 -14.21 -3.78 2.88
C TYR A 60 -15.41 -4.73 2.97
N GLY A 61 -16.62 -4.30 2.62
CA GLY A 61 -17.78 -5.18 2.64
C GLY A 61 -18.00 -5.81 4.02
N ASN A 62 -18.21 -7.13 4.02
CA ASN A 62 -18.37 -7.93 5.24
C ASN A 62 -17.08 -8.00 6.10
N HIS A 63 -15.91 -7.66 5.54
CA HIS A 63 -14.64 -7.70 6.26
C HIS A 63 -14.38 -6.45 7.10
N MET A 64 -15.20 -5.40 6.99
CA MET A 64 -14.92 -4.13 7.67
C MET A 64 -14.80 -4.26 9.19
N GLN A 65 -15.57 -5.15 9.80
CA GLN A 65 -15.55 -5.36 11.24
C GLN A 65 -14.22 -5.96 11.70
N GLU A 66 -13.77 -7.03 11.03
CA GLU A 66 -12.54 -7.75 11.36
C GLU A 66 -11.28 -6.97 10.97
N ASP A 67 -11.29 -6.30 9.81
CA ASP A 67 -10.08 -5.70 9.25
C ASP A 67 -9.88 -4.23 9.59
N ILE A 68 -10.94 -3.53 10.01
CA ILE A 68 -10.86 -2.10 10.31
C ILE A 68 -11.43 -1.80 11.70
N LEU A 69 -12.73 -2.05 11.93
CA LEU A 69 -13.43 -1.52 13.10
C LEU A 69 -12.97 -2.12 14.43
N SER A 70 -12.63 -3.41 14.47
CA SER A 70 -12.15 -4.10 15.67
C SER A 70 -10.66 -3.85 15.97
N LYS A 71 -9.93 -3.17 15.08
CA LYS A 71 -8.49 -2.92 15.18
C LYS A 71 -8.25 -1.42 15.46
N PRO A 72 -8.12 -0.98 16.73
CA PRO A 72 -8.17 0.45 17.07
C PRO A 72 -7.14 1.31 16.34
N GLN A 73 -5.90 0.81 16.23
CA GLN A 73 -4.84 1.53 15.51
C GLN A 73 -5.16 1.65 14.02
N ARG A 74 -5.64 0.57 13.39
CA ARG A 74 -6.01 0.57 11.98
C ARG A 74 -7.18 1.51 11.71
N LEU A 75 -8.17 1.53 12.58
CA LEU A 75 -9.28 2.48 12.52
C LEU A 75 -8.78 3.93 12.67
N LYS A 76 -7.84 4.19 13.59
CA LYS A 76 -7.20 5.50 13.75
C LYS A 76 -6.45 5.94 12.48
N ASP A 77 -5.71 5.02 11.84
CA ASP A 77 -5.00 5.29 10.58
C ASP A 77 -5.95 5.62 9.43
N VAL A 78 -7.05 4.86 9.29
CA VAL A 78 -8.07 5.11 8.27
C VAL A 78 -8.74 6.46 8.49
N LYS A 79 -9.11 6.79 9.73
CA LYS A 79 -9.65 8.12 10.08
C LYS A 79 -8.66 9.23 9.71
N HIS A 80 -7.38 9.05 10.03
CA HIS A 80 -6.36 10.03 9.68
C HIS A 80 -6.21 10.21 8.16
N ILE A 81 -6.29 9.12 7.38
CA ILE A 81 -6.31 9.20 5.90
C ILE A 81 -7.51 10.05 5.45
N LEU A 82 -8.72 9.69 5.87
CA LEU A 82 -9.97 10.31 5.39
C LEU A 82 -10.14 11.76 5.83
N ARG A 83 -9.67 12.12 7.04
CA ARG A 83 -9.89 13.44 7.62
C ARG A 83 -8.78 14.44 7.30
N ASN A 84 -7.53 13.99 7.31
CA ASN A 84 -6.39 14.90 7.40
C ASN A 84 -5.43 14.81 6.22
N ARG A 85 -5.42 13.68 5.50
CA ARG A 85 -4.41 13.41 4.47
C ARG A 85 -4.89 13.55 3.04
N ILE A 86 -6.20 13.52 2.79
CA ILE A 86 -6.74 13.72 1.45
C ILE A 86 -7.14 15.17 1.29
N GLU A 87 -6.56 15.83 0.30
CA GLU A 87 -6.92 17.17 -0.11
C GLU A 87 -7.29 17.16 -1.59
N ILE A 88 -8.43 17.76 -1.91
CA ILE A 88 -8.92 17.89 -3.28
C ILE A 88 -8.84 19.35 -3.66
N MET A 89 -8.15 19.65 -4.75
CA MET A 89 -7.98 21.01 -5.26
C MET A 89 -8.55 21.10 -6.67
N GLU A 90 -9.29 22.18 -6.95
CA GLU A 90 -9.71 22.53 -8.31
C GLU A 90 -8.81 23.66 -8.83
N LEU A 91 -8.23 23.47 -10.01
CA LEU A 91 -7.34 24.45 -10.66
C LEU A 91 -7.88 24.79 -12.05
N PRO A 92 -8.92 25.63 -12.16
CA PRO A 92 -9.56 25.93 -13.44
C PRO A 92 -8.59 26.66 -14.39
N GLY A 93 -8.62 26.30 -15.68
CA GLY A 93 -7.80 26.93 -16.72
C GLY A 93 -6.29 26.66 -16.62
N LYS A 94 -5.87 25.70 -15.80
CA LYS A 94 -4.49 25.25 -15.71
C LYS A 94 -4.27 23.97 -16.51
N ASP A 95 -3.11 23.86 -17.14
CA ASP A 95 -2.67 22.58 -17.71
C ASP A 95 -2.18 21.67 -16.57
N LEU A 96 -2.87 20.54 -16.39
CA LEU A 96 -2.57 19.53 -15.39
C LEU A 96 -2.01 18.24 -16.02
N SER A 97 -1.65 18.25 -17.31
CA SER A 97 -1.17 17.09 -18.05
C SER A 97 0.12 16.48 -17.48
N SER A 98 0.92 17.26 -16.74
CA SER A 98 2.13 16.78 -16.07
C SER A 98 1.86 15.88 -14.85
N PHE A 99 0.65 15.91 -14.30
CA PHE A 99 0.29 15.10 -13.14
C PHE A 99 -0.10 13.69 -13.57
N ARG A 100 0.27 12.70 -12.75
CA ARG A 100 -0.12 11.30 -12.96
C ARG A 100 -1.64 11.16 -12.85
N ASN A 101 -2.28 10.57 -13.85
CA ASN A 101 -3.71 10.30 -13.82
C ASN A 101 -4.08 9.29 -12.74
N LEU A 102 -5.22 9.49 -12.09
CA LEU A 102 -5.76 8.61 -11.07
C LEU A 102 -6.06 7.20 -11.61
N SER A 103 -6.50 7.07 -12.86
CA SER A 103 -6.74 5.77 -13.49
C SER A 103 -5.51 4.86 -13.55
N THR A 104 -4.30 5.43 -13.49
CA THR A 104 -3.05 4.66 -13.44
C THR A 104 -2.83 3.98 -12.08
N VAL A 105 -3.66 4.29 -11.08
CA VAL A 105 -3.67 3.60 -9.78
C VAL A 105 -4.68 2.46 -9.86
N PRO A 106 -4.27 1.21 -9.58
CA PRO A 106 -5.19 0.08 -9.49
C PRO A 106 -6.28 0.29 -8.44
N LEU A 107 -7.43 -0.35 -8.62
CA LEU A 107 -8.45 -0.41 -7.59
C LEU A 107 -8.01 -1.35 -6.47
N PHE A 108 -8.33 -0.99 -5.23
CA PHE A 108 -8.17 -1.84 -4.07
C PHE A 108 -9.45 -2.66 -3.87
N ASN A 109 -9.50 -3.84 -4.49
CA ASN A 109 -10.66 -4.74 -4.47
C ASN A 109 -10.40 -6.16 -3.87
N PRO A 110 -9.43 -6.40 -2.97
CA PRO A 110 -9.24 -7.74 -2.40
C PRO A 110 -10.40 -8.20 -1.49
N TYR A 111 -11.17 -7.25 -0.92
CA TYR A 111 -12.30 -7.55 -0.03
C TYR A 111 -13.67 -7.43 -0.71
N ASN A 112 -13.79 -6.55 -1.70
CA ASN A 112 -15.02 -6.35 -2.46
C ASN A 112 -14.70 -6.19 -3.94
N GLN A 113 -15.01 -7.21 -4.74
CA GLN A 113 -14.81 -7.19 -6.20
C GLN A 113 -15.73 -6.18 -6.92
N GLY A 114 -16.80 -5.73 -6.27
CA GLY A 114 -17.73 -4.72 -6.79
C GLY A 114 -17.22 -3.28 -6.71
N VAL A 115 -16.01 -3.04 -6.19
CA VAL A 115 -15.39 -1.71 -6.19
C VAL A 115 -15.14 -1.26 -7.62
N THR A 116 -15.68 -0.09 -8.00
CA THR A 116 -15.52 0.52 -9.32
C THR A 116 -14.98 1.94 -9.22
N ARG A 117 -14.32 2.41 -10.28
CA ARG A 117 -13.89 3.81 -10.42
C ARG A 117 -15.09 4.70 -10.67
N ASP A 118 -15.03 5.91 -10.13
CA ASP A 118 -16.03 6.94 -10.43
C ASP A 118 -15.87 7.39 -11.89
N VAL A 119 -16.98 7.43 -12.64
CA VAL A 119 -16.98 7.83 -14.06
C VAL A 119 -16.88 9.35 -14.20
N ILE A 120 -17.53 10.06 -13.27
CA ILE A 120 -17.53 11.52 -13.18
C ILE A 120 -16.96 11.87 -11.82
N PHE A 121 -16.05 12.84 -11.78
CA PHE A 121 -15.52 13.31 -10.52
C PHE A 121 -16.57 14.07 -9.73
N ASP A 122 -16.71 13.71 -8.46
CA ASP A 122 -17.45 14.48 -7.48
C ASP A 122 -16.66 14.47 -6.16
N PRO A 123 -16.13 15.63 -5.71
CA PRO A 123 -15.35 15.70 -4.48
C PRO A 123 -16.16 15.32 -3.23
N SER A 124 -17.49 15.46 -3.29
CA SER A 124 -18.37 15.16 -2.16
C SER A 124 -18.58 13.65 -1.95
N THR A 125 -18.35 12.84 -2.99
CA THR A 125 -18.54 11.38 -2.95
C THR A 125 -17.26 10.58 -3.19
N PHE A 126 -16.17 11.26 -3.59
CA PHE A 126 -14.86 10.62 -3.80
C PHE A 126 -14.41 9.79 -2.59
N ASN A 127 -14.22 8.49 -2.81
CA ASN A 127 -13.73 7.56 -1.80
C ASN A 127 -12.26 7.18 -2.09
N PRO A 128 -11.29 7.74 -1.35
CA PRO A 128 -9.86 7.48 -1.57
C PRO A 128 -9.48 6.02 -1.27
N LEU A 129 -10.25 5.28 -0.47
CA LEU A 129 -9.95 3.90 -0.10
C LEU A 129 -10.18 2.91 -1.26
N LYS A 130 -10.90 3.32 -2.31
CA LYS A 130 -11.13 2.50 -3.51
C LYS A 130 -9.85 2.23 -4.29
N TYR A 131 -8.79 2.99 -4.07
CA TYR A 131 -7.56 2.95 -4.87
C TYR A 131 -6.41 2.38 -4.07
N GLN A 132 -5.53 1.64 -4.74
CA GLN A 132 -4.33 1.04 -4.14
C GLN A 132 -3.22 2.08 -3.98
N PHE A 133 -3.49 3.15 -3.25
CA PHE A 133 -2.49 4.14 -2.89
C PHE A 133 -1.51 3.56 -1.86
N ASN A 134 -0.23 3.93 -1.99
CA ASN A 134 0.76 3.64 -0.97
C ASN A 134 0.66 4.68 0.18
N PHE A 135 -0.41 4.61 0.97
CA PHE A 135 -0.65 5.55 2.08
C PHE A 135 0.46 5.56 3.13
N TYR A 136 1.25 4.48 3.22
CA TYR A 136 2.33 4.33 4.21
C TYR A 136 3.71 4.50 3.58
N SER A 137 3.77 5.09 2.36
CA SER A 137 5.03 5.42 1.71
C SER A 137 5.86 6.34 2.60
N ARG A 138 7.17 6.13 2.59
CA ARG A 138 8.15 7.04 3.18
C ARG A 138 8.42 8.26 2.29
N GLU A 139 7.91 8.22 1.06
CA GLU A 139 7.98 9.32 0.12
C GLU A 139 7.10 10.49 0.61
N GLY A 140 7.36 11.67 0.06
CA GLY A 140 6.56 12.86 0.33
C GLY A 140 5.12 12.73 -0.16
N SER A 141 4.37 13.83 -0.04
CA SER A 141 3.00 13.90 -0.55
C SER A 141 2.96 13.57 -2.05
N VAL A 142 1.97 12.80 -2.48
CA VAL A 142 1.78 12.42 -3.88
C VAL A 142 0.52 13.09 -4.41
N THR A 143 0.59 13.60 -5.65
CA THR A 143 -0.56 14.26 -6.29
C THR A 143 -0.96 13.50 -7.54
N TYR A 144 -2.25 13.21 -7.65
CA TYR A 144 -2.87 12.61 -8.83
C TYR A 144 -3.83 13.62 -9.46
N ARG A 145 -3.91 13.61 -10.79
CA ARG A 145 -5.01 14.28 -11.50
C ARG A 145 -6.18 13.33 -11.63
N PHE A 146 -7.38 13.78 -11.30
CA PHE A 146 -8.55 13.03 -11.74
C PHE A 146 -8.68 13.16 -13.26
N ASP A 147 -8.68 12.03 -13.95
CA ASP A 147 -8.57 11.90 -15.39
C ASP A 147 -9.40 12.94 -16.17
N ASN A 148 -8.72 13.65 -17.07
CA ASN A 148 -9.31 14.66 -17.97
C ASN A 148 -10.10 15.77 -17.25
N SER A 149 -9.85 16.01 -15.97
CA SER A 149 -10.50 17.07 -15.19
C SER A 149 -9.52 18.16 -14.75
N GLN A 150 -10.05 19.21 -14.10
CA GLN A 150 -9.26 20.26 -13.44
C GLN A 150 -9.01 19.97 -11.95
N TYR A 151 -9.26 18.74 -11.49
CA TYR A 151 -9.12 18.35 -10.10
C TYR A 151 -7.83 17.57 -9.84
N LEU A 152 -7.16 17.95 -8.77
CA LEU A 152 -6.02 17.23 -8.19
C LEU A 152 -6.43 16.61 -6.85
N ILE A 153 -5.96 15.39 -6.62
CA ILE A 153 -6.07 14.67 -5.36
C ILE A 153 -4.67 14.58 -4.78
N VAL A 154 -4.44 15.31 -3.70
CA VAL A 154 -3.19 15.30 -2.94
C VAL A 154 -3.35 14.35 -1.78
N ILE A 155 -2.42 13.40 -1.68
CA ILE A 155 -2.29 12.48 -0.56
C ILE A 155 -1.08 12.95 0.24
N LYS A 156 -1.33 13.60 1.37
CA LYS A 156 -0.27 14.11 2.25
C LYS A 156 0.54 12.94 2.82
N SER A 157 1.84 13.11 2.95
CA SER A 157 2.68 12.09 3.62
C SER A 157 2.22 11.87 5.06
N GLN A 158 2.38 10.64 5.56
CA GLN A 158 2.08 10.32 6.96
C GLN A 158 3.08 10.99 7.90
N ASN A 159 4.32 11.16 7.43
CA ASN A 159 5.42 11.75 8.17
C ASN A 159 5.97 12.93 7.35
N PRO A 160 5.31 14.10 7.38
CA PRO A 160 5.86 15.29 6.76
C PRO A 160 7.28 15.54 7.30
N GLN A 161 8.25 15.68 6.38
CA GLN A 161 9.64 16.02 6.70
C GLN A 161 9.75 17.52 7.00
#